data_AF-A0A4V5PS41-F1
#
_entry.id   AF-A0A4V5PS41-F1
#
_cell.length_a   1.000
_cell.length_b   1.000
_cell.length_c   1.000
_cell.angle_alpha   90.00
_cell.angle_beta   90.00
_cell.angle_gamma   90.00
#
_symmetry.space_group_name_H-M   'P 1'
#
loop_
_entity.id
_entity.type
_entity.pdbx_description
1 polymer ?
#
loop_
_entity_poly.entity_id
_entity_poly.type
_entity_poly.pdbx_seq_one_letter_code
_entity_poly.pdbx_strand_id
1 'polypeptide(L)'
;MSVRVLSYRIALFTLLRELQYTLAQALQEPLAAPHLPIFQALREEWKIILLEEIALLDLLSLAQAAVDRADGGLDTFAGRVSRTVDDHTHGNTRKQLRTALFKNKPLGKFRRPVLGGQLAAMADWSDTLMKCGVPALISFAPEADTLIAAGRNAEELRKKAQGKNRDFRDIGMRKQFIDKVNAARKESHGGLAKLPFQDTTLPPDFADSFFYSDPPREEEETIDEVKTSIAELLAQLEERQALLKKLEEEAEAEAKAAAEQAAQAQAAEDLEAQARALLAQAAALKAKIKN
;
A
#
# COMPACT_ATOMS: atom_id res chain seq x y z
N MET A 1 26.79 31.78 3.13
CA MET A 1 26.43 30.39 2.76
C MET A 1 25.12 30.41 2.00
N SER A 2 24.66 29.31 1.37
CA SER A 2 23.31 29.26 0.76
C SER A 2 22.31 28.66 1.73
N VAL A 3 21.09 29.21 1.81
CA VAL A 3 20.03 28.64 2.66
C VAL A 3 19.76 27.17 2.33
N ARG A 4 19.57 26.35 3.38
CA ARG A 4 19.23 24.92 3.26
C ARG A 4 17.92 24.73 2.47
N VAL A 5 17.97 23.84 1.48
CA VAL A 5 16.79 23.35 0.76
C VAL A 5 16.12 22.25 1.57
N LEU A 6 14.83 22.42 1.85
CA LEU A 6 14.03 21.45 2.58
C LEU A 6 13.69 20.26 1.69
N SER A 7 13.80 19.05 2.24
CA SER A 7 13.51 17.80 1.54
C SER A 7 12.02 17.65 1.26
N TYR A 8 11.65 17.08 0.11
CA TYR A 8 10.27 16.71 -0.21
C TYR A 8 9.68 15.67 0.76
N ARG A 9 10.53 14.92 1.46
CA ARG A 9 10.12 13.92 2.46
C ARG A 9 9.95 14.49 3.87
N ILE A 10 10.22 15.79 4.08
CA ILE A 10 10.05 16.44 5.39
C ILE A 10 8.60 16.30 5.88
N ALA A 11 8.40 15.98 7.16
CA ALA A 11 7.07 15.95 7.76
C ALA A 11 6.45 17.36 7.81
N LEU A 12 5.12 17.49 7.65
CA LEU A 12 4.47 18.79 7.63
C LEU A 12 4.66 19.58 8.93
N PHE A 13 4.71 18.93 10.09
CA PHE A 13 4.99 19.62 11.36
C PHE A 13 6.44 20.09 11.49
N THR A 14 7.41 19.35 10.94
CA THR A 14 8.79 19.83 10.83
C THR A 14 8.88 21.03 9.90
N LEU A 15 8.13 21.02 8.79
CA LEU A 15 8.01 22.16 7.88
C LEU A 15 7.35 23.38 8.54
N LEU A 16 6.37 23.17 9.43
CA LEU A 16 5.78 24.25 10.23
C LEU A 16 6.83 24.89 11.13
N ARG A 17 7.66 24.09 11.81
CA ARG A 17 8.73 24.61 12.68
C ARG A 17 9.68 25.51 11.90
N GLU A 18 10.09 25.10 10.70
CA GLU A 18 10.92 25.89 9.79
C GLU A 18 10.27 27.24 9.44
N LEU A 19 9.00 27.23 9.04
CA LEU A 19 8.25 28.44 8.69
C LEU A 19 8.05 29.37 9.90
N GLN A 20 7.70 28.79 11.05
CA GLN A 20 7.41 29.53 12.27
C GLN A 20 8.67 30.18 12.83
N TYR A 21 9.81 29.50 12.76
CA TYR A 21 11.10 30.07 13.16
C TYR A 21 11.46 31.27 12.28
N THR A 22 11.38 31.12 10.95
CA THR A 22 11.67 32.24 10.04
C THR A 22 10.70 33.41 10.23
N LEU A 23 9.41 33.13 10.48
CA LEU A 23 8.44 34.17 10.86
C LEU A 23 8.82 34.88 12.15
N ALA A 24 9.20 34.13 13.19
CA ALA A 24 9.57 34.70 14.46
C ALA A 24 10.81 35.59 14.34
N GLN A 25 11.83 35.16 13.59
CA GLN A 25 13.01 35.98 13.32
C GLN A 25 12.66 37.24 12.53
N ALA A 26 11.87 37.12 11.46
CA ALA A 26 11.45 38.28 10.66
C ALA A 26 10.57 39.28 11.43
N LEU A 27 9.86 38.85 12.49
CA LEU A 27 9.11 39.73 13.38
C LEU A 27 9.99 40.54 14.33
N GLN A 28 11.16 40.01 14.71
CA GLN A 28 12.08 40.66 15.64
C GLN A 28 13.08 41.60 14.94
N GLU A 29 13.25 41.45 13.63
CA GLU A 29 14.26 42.17 12.86
C GLU A 29 13.61 43.07 11.79
N PRO A 30 13.57 44.40 12.02
CA PRO A 30 12.94 45.36 11.10
C PRO A 30 13.43 45.27 9.65
N LEU A 31 14.71 44.93 9.43
CA LEU A 31 15.29 44.80 8.09
C LEU A 31 14.67 43.66 7.26
N ALA A 32 13.99 42.70 7.92
CA ALA A 32 13.29 41.60 7.26
C ALA A 32 11.78 41.82 7.11
N ALA A 33 11.25 42.99 7.50
CA ALA A 33 9.84 43.32 7.36
C ALA A 33 9.25 43.06 5.95
N PRO A 34 9.97 43.29 4.83
CA PRO A 34 9.45 42.98 3.49
C PRO A 34 9.14 41.49 3.25
N HIS A 35 9.79 40.58 3.98
CA HIS A 35 9.60 39.14 3.83
C HIS A 35 8.48 38.58 4.72
N LEU A 36 8.05 39.34 5.73
CA LEU A 36 7.05 38.89 6.70
C LEU A 36 5.72 38.46 6.05
N PRO A 37 5.11 39.22 5.11
CA PRO A 37 3.84 38.81 4.49
C PRO A 37 3.96 37.51 3.69
N ILE A 38 5.13 37.23 3.09
CA ILE A 38 5.38 36.03 2.30
C ILE A 38 5.26 34.80 3.19
N PHE A 39 5.99 34.79 4.32
CA PHE A 39 5.96 33.65 5.23
C PHE A 39 4.64 33.53 5.99
N GLN A 40 3.91 34.63 6.21
CA GLN A 40 2.56 34.59 6.80
C GLN A 40 1.59 33.88 5.85
N ALA A 41 1.62 34.22 4.55
CA ALA A 41 0.82 33.54 3.54
C ALA A 41 1.16 32.04 3.43
N LEU A 42 2.45 31.69 3.47
CA LEU A 42 2.90 30.29 3.47
C LEU A 42 2.40 29.53 4.71
N ARG A 43 2.34 30.17 5.88
CA ARG A 43 1.78 29.56 7.09
C ARG A 43 0.29 29.29 6.97
N GLU A 44 -0.48 30.17 6.34
CA GLU A 44 -1.90 29.93 6.10
C GLU A 44 -2.12 28.83 5.06
N GLU A 45 -1.34 28.81 3.97
CA GLU A 45 -1.38 27.73 2.97
C GLU A 45 -1.00 26.36 3.60
N TRP A 46 -0.04 26.34 4.52
CA TRP A 46 0.34 25.13 5.27
C TRP A 46 -0.85 24.50 6.00
N LYS A 47 -1.72 25.31 6.62
CA LYS A 47 -2.91 24.79 7.34
C LYS A 47 -3.86 24.05 6.40
N ILE A 48 -4.06 24.58 5.20
CA ILE A 48 -4.91 23.97 4.17
C ILE A 48 -4.33 22.61 3.76
N ILE A 49 -3.01 22.55 3.56
CA ILE A 49 -2.31 21.32 3.15
C ILE A 49 -2.32 20.27 4.27
N LEU A 50 -2.21 20.69 5.53
CA LEU A 50 -2.35 19.80 6.67
C LEU A 50 -3.74 19.15 6.70
N LEU A 51 -4.80 19.93 6.50
CA LEU A 51 -6.16 19.42 6.48
C LEU A 51 -6.37 18.40 5.36
N GLU A 52 -5.78 18.63 4.18
CA GLU A 52 -5.79 17.66 3.08
C GLU A 52 -5.02 16.38 3.44
N GLU A 53 -3.85 16.49 4.09
CA GLU A 53 -3.10 15.31 4.55
C GLU A 53 -3.91 14.49 5.57
N ILE A 54 -4.61 15.15 6.51
CA ILE A 54 -5.50 14.49 7.47
C ILE A 54 -6.63 13.76 6.74
N ALA A 55 -7.32 14.42 5.80
CA ALA A 55 -8.40 13.81 5.04
C ALA A 55 -7.94 12.57 4.25
N LEU A 56 -6.70 12.58 3.73
CA LEU A 56 -6.12 11.43 3.06
C LEU A 56 -5.80 10.28 4.02
N LEU A 57 -5.32 10.58 5.24
CA LEU A 57 -5.10 9.57 6.28
C LEU A 57 -6.41 8.92 6.72
N ASP A 58 -7.49 9.70 6.85
CA ASP A 58 -8.83 9.18 7.13
C ASP A 58 -9.31 8.26 6.02
N LEU A 59 -9.18 8.68 4.75
CA LEU A 59 -9.55 7.86 3.60
C LEU A 59 -8.77 6.55 3.53
N LEU A 60 -7.47 6.56 3.83
CA LEU A 60 -6.65 5.35 3.89
C LEU A 60 -7.12 4.40 5.00
N SER A 61 -7.44 4.96 6.17
CA SER A 61 -7.91 4.17 7.32
C SER A 61 -9.28 3.53 7.05
N LEU A 62 -10.21 4.30 6.47
CA LEU A 62 -11.51 3.79 6.05
C LEU A 62 -11.39 2.71 4.97
N ALA A 63 -10.50 2.90 4.01
CA ALA A 63 -10.25 1.92 2.96
C ALA A 63 -9.65 0.62 3.52
N GLN A 64 -8.72 0.71 4.47
CA GLN A 64 -8.15 -0.46 5.12
C GLN A 64 -9.19 -1.21 5.93
N ALA A 65 -10.02 -0.51 6.73
CA ALA A 65 -11.10 -1.13 7.49
C ALA A 65 -12.14 -1.83 6.59
N ALA A 66 -12.44 -1.26 5.42
CA ALA A 66 -13.31 -1.90 4.43
C ALA A 66 -12.70 -3.19 3.88
N VAL A 67 -11.38 -3.19 3.63
CA VAL A 67 -10.63 -4.38 3.19
C VAL A 67 -10.66 -5.46 4.26
N ASP A 68 -10.32 -5.12 5.50
CA ASP A 68 -10.30 -6.07 6.63
C ASP A 68 -11.68 -6.71 6.86
N ARG A 69 -12.75 -5.90 6.76
CA ARG A 69 -14.12 -6.40 6.88
C ARG A 69 -14.52 -7.33 5.73
N ALA A 70 -14.16 -6.98 4.50
CA ALA A 70 -14.47 -7.80 3.33
C ALA A 70 -13.73 -9.14 3.37
N ASP A 71 -12.43 -9.10 3.70
CA ASP A 71 -11.55 -10.25 3.84
C ASP A 71 -12.07 -11.21 4.93
N GLY A 72 -12.34 -10.71 6.13
CA GLY A 72 -12.93 -11.50 7.22
C GLY A 72 -14.31 -12.10 6.87
N GLY A 73 -15.11 -11.37 6.08
CA GLY A 73 -16.39 -11.86 5.56
C GLY A 73 -16.23 -13.04 4.60
N LEU A 74 -15.33 -12.90 3.62
CA LEU A 74 -15.00 -13.95 2.65
C LEU A 74 -14.38 -15.17 3.33
N ASP A 75 -13.52 -14.97 4.33
CA ASP A 75 -12.91 -16.03 5.13
C ASP A 75 -13.94 -16.85 5.90
N THR A 76 -14.85 -16.15 6.58
CA THR A 76 -15.95 -16.78 7.32
C THR A 76 -16.85 -17.58 6.37
N PHE A 77 -17.20 -16.99 5.23
CA PHE A 77 -17.98 -17.63 4.18
C PHE A 77 -17.30 -18.87 3.61
N ALA A 78 -16.01 -18.79 3.26
CA ALA A 78 -15.23 -19.91 2.77
C ALA A 78 -15.20 -21.08 3.77
N GLY A 79 -15.19 -20.79 5.07
CA GLY A 79 -15.28 -21.81 6.11
C GLY A 79 -16.63 -22.53 6.14
N ARG A 80 -17.72 -21.78 6.03
CA ARG A 80 -19.07 -22.34 5.95
C ARG A 80 -19.26 -23.20 4.71
N VAL A 81 -18.78 -22.72 3.56
CA VAL A 81 -18.81 -23.49 2.29
C VAL A 81 -17.99 -24.77 2.43
N SER A 82 -16.76 -24.70 2.95
CA SER A 82 -15.92 -25.89 3.14
C SER A 82 -16.60 -26.93 4.02
N ARG A 83 -17.18 -26.52 5.16
CA ARG A 83 -17.90 -27.44 6.04
C ARG A 83 -19.10 -28.07 5.35
N THR A 84 -19.89 -27.26 4.63
CA THR A 84 -21.09 -27.74 3.94
C THR A 84 -20.76 -28.73 2.82
N VAL A 85 -19.65 -28.52 2.10
CA VAL A 85 -19.12 -29.51 1.13
C VAL A 85 -18.80 -30.83 1.83
N ASP A 86 -18.14 -30.80 2.99
CA ASP A 86 -17.78 -32.01 3.72
C ASP A 86 -19.02 -32.75 4.27
N ASP A 87 -20.02 -32.01 4.76
CA ASP A 87 -21.24 -32.56 5.36
C ASP A 87 -22.19 -33.17 4.32
N HIS A 88 -22.29 -32.58 3.13
CA HIS A 88 -23.31 -32.95 2.13
C HIS A 88 -22.79 -33.73 0.93
N THR A 89 -21.48 -33.96 0.83
CA THR A 89 -20.88 -34.69 -0.31
C THR A 89 -19.84 -35.68 0.14
N HIS A 90 -19.67 -36.76 -0.64
CA HIS A 90 -18.72 -37.83 -0.37
C HIS A 90 -17.95 -38.25 -1.63
N GLY A 91 -16.87 -39.00 -1.44
CA GLY A 91 -16.12 -39.63 -2.54
C GLY A 91 -15.68 -38.65 -3.63
N ASN A 92 -15.96 -39.02 -4.88
CA ASN A 92 -15.53 -38.27 -6.06
C ASN A 92 -16.20 -36.88 -6.17
N THR A 93 -17.47 -36.77 -5.80
CA THR A 93 -18.20 -35.49 -5.80
C THR A 93 -17.56 -34.49 -4.85
N ARG A 94 -17.20 -34.92 -3.63
CA ARG A 94 -16.46 -34.08 -2.68
C ARG A 94 -15.15 -33.61 -3.27
N LYS A 95 -14.37 -34.52 -3.86
CA LYS A 95 -13.08 -34.20 -4.48
C LYS A 95 -13.23 -33.14 -5.58
N GLN A 96 -14.20 -33.33 -6.48
CA GLN A 96 -14.47 -32.40 -7.58
C GLN A 96 -14.88 -31.00 -7.08
N LEU A 97 -15.79 -30.90 -6.10
CA LEU A 97 -16.19 -29.60 -5.55
C LEU A 97 -15.08 -28.90 -4.78
N ARG A 98 -14.26 -29.65 -4.03
CA ARG A 98 -13.07 -29.09 -3.36
C ARG A 98 -12.03 -28.60 -4.38
N THR A 99 -11.87 -29.31 -5.50
CA THR A 99 -11.01 -28.85 -6.60
C THR A 99 -11.59 -27.58 -7.25
N ALA A 100 -12.89 -27.53 -7.54
CA ALA A 100 -13.51 -26.40 -8.21
C ALA A 100 -13.43 -25.10 -7.38
N LEU A 101 -13.83 -25.17 -6.09
CA LEU A 101 -13.94 -24.03 -5.18
C LEU A 101 -12.60 -23.65 -4.55
N PHE A 102 -11.85 -24.63 -4.05
CA PHE A 102 -10.64 -24.36 -3.26
C PHE A 102 -9.34 -24.65 -4.03
N LYS A 103 -9.40 -25.08 -5.30
CA LYS A 103 -8.24 -25.50 -6.09
C LYS A 103 -7.36 -26.52 -5.37
N ASN A 104 -7.99 -27.42 -4.61
CA ASN A 104 -7.34 -28.40 -3.70
C ASN A 104 -6.43 -27.79 -2.62
N LYS A 105 -6.53 -26.49 -2.33
CA LYS A 105 -5.84 -25.87 -1.20
C LYS A 105 -6.58 -26.22 0.11
N PRO A 106 -5.86 -26.54 1.19
CA PRO A 106 -6.43 -26.57 2.53
C PRO A 106 -7.04 -25.21 2.89
N LEU A 107 -8.14 -25.19 3.64
CA LEU A 107 -8.86 -23.95 3.98
C LEU A 107 -7.93 -22.89 4.60
N GLY A 108 -7.03 -23.29 5.51
CA GLY A 108 -6.04 -22.36 6.10
C GLY A 108 -5.08 -21.74 5.08
N LYS A 109 -4.73 -22.46 4.00
CA LYS A 109 -3.93 -21.91 2.89
C LYS A 109 -4.77 -21.09 1.91
N PHE A 110 -6.06 -21.41 1.77
CA PHE A 110 -6.99 -20.67 0.91
C PHE A 110 -7.32 -19.29 1.47
N ARG A 111 -7.39 -19.15 2.80
CA ARG A 111 -7.65 -17.89 3.53
C ARG A 111 -6.44 -16.97 3.70
N ARG A 112 -5.24 -17.49 3.46
CA ARG A 112 -3.99 -16.71 3.62
C ARG A 112 -3.79 -15.54 2.64
N PRO A 113 -4.24 -15.59 1.37
CA PRO A 113 -4.05 -14.47 0.46
C PRO A 113 -4.76 -13.22 0.99
N VAL A 114 -4.10 -12.07 0.87
CA VAL A 114 -4.78 -10.78 1.07
C VAL A 114 -5.95 -10.64 0.09
N LEU A 115 -7.00 -9.92 0.49
CA LEU A 115 -8.24 -9.68 -0.26
C LEU A 115 -8.16 -9.77 -1.79
N GLY A 116 -7.18 -9.10 -2.45
CA GLY A 116 -7.03 -9.16 -3.91
C GLY A 116 -6.80 -10.58 -4.47
N GLY A 117 -5.95 -11.38 -3.83
CA GLY A 117 -5.71 -12.77 -4.20
C GLY A 117 -6.90 -13.67 -3.87
N GLN A 118 -7.59 -13.40 -2.76
CA GLN A 118 -8.80 -14.12 -2.38
C GLN A 118 -9.95 -13.87 -3.35
N LEU A 119 -10.16 -12.62 -3.78
CA LEU A 119 -11.17 -12.24 -4.77
C LEU A 119 -10.94 -12.92 -6.12
N ALA A 120 -9.69 -13.03 -6.56
CA ALA A 120 -9.34 -13.76 -7.78
C ALA A 120 -9.66 -15.26 -7.65
N ALA A 121 -9.33 -15.87 -6.51
CA ALA A 121 -9.64 -17.28 -6.25
C ALA A 121 -11.14 -17.57 -6.12
N MET A 122 -11.93 -16.56 -5.73
CA MET A 122 -13.38 -16.66 -5.54
C MET A 122 -14.22 -16.16 -6.73
N ALA A 123 -13.60 -15.69 -7.81
CA ALA A 123 -14.29 -15.00 -8.90
C ALA A 123 -15.48 -15.79 -9.50
N ASP A 124 -15.35 -17.12 -9.63
CA ASP A 124 -16.35 -17.99 -10.24
C ASP A 124 -17.18 -18.77 -9.21
N TRP A 125 -17.09 -18.42 -7.92
CA TRP A 125 -17.72 -19.21 -6.86
C TRP A 125 -19.24 -19.21 -6.93
N SER A 126 -19.87 -18.07 -7.21
CA SER A 126 -21.33 -18.02 -7.32
C SER A 126 -21.83 -18.97 -8.41
N ASP A 127 -21.23 -18.92 -9.61
CA ASP A 127 -21.57 -19.81 -10.72
C ASP A 127 -21.33 -21.28 -10.38
N THR A 128 -20.19 -21.59 -9.75
CA THR A 128 -19.85 -22.94 -9.30
C THR A 128 -20.86 -23.45 -8.27
N LEU A 129 -21.26 -22.62 -7.31
CA LEU A 129 -22.24 -22.97 -6.28
C LEU A 129 -23.64 -23.18 -6.87
N MET A 130 -24.06 -22.37 -7.85
CA MET A 130 -25.35 -22.58 -8.54
C MET A 130 -25.39 -23.90 -9.31
N LYS A 131 -24.28 -24.30 -9.94
CA LYS A 131 -24.22 -25.45 -10.85
C LYS A 131 -23.83 -26.76 -10.15
N CYS A 132 -23.45 -26.74 -8.88
CA CYS A 132 -22.90 -27.91 -8.18
C CYS A 132 -23.91 -29.05 -7.89
N GLY A 133 -25.21 -28.81 -8.06
CA GLY A 133 -26.26 -29.81 -7.85
C GLY A 133 -26.54 -30.18 -6.39
N VAL A 134 -25.88 -29.53 -5.41
CA VAL A 134 -26.09 -29.74 -3.97
C VAL A 134 -26.97 -28.61 -3.41
N PRO A 135 -28.23 -28.86 -3.01
CA PRO A 135 -29.16 -27.81 -2.61
C PRO A 135 -28.64 -26.89 -1.49
N ALA A 136 -27.96 -27.45 -0.49
CA ALA A 136 -27.37 -26.68 0.60
C ALA A 136 -26.29 -25.69 0.11
N LEU A 137 -25.49 -26.07 -0.90
CA LEU A 137 -24.46 -25.21 -1.47
C LEU A 137 -25.03 -24.18 -2.46
N ILE A 138 -26.07 -24.54 -3.21
CA ILE A 138 -26.78 -23.62 -4.12
C ILE A 138 -27.32 -22.41 -3.34
N SER A 139 -27.79 -22.63 -2.11
CA SER A 139 -28.30 -21.56 -1.23
C SER A 139 -27.27 -20.48 -0.89
N PHE A 140 -25.97 -20.75 -1.03
CA PHE A 140 -24.90 -19.80 -0.78
C PHE A 140 -24.51 -18.94 -1.97
N ALA A 141 -24.96 -19.25 -3.19
CA ALA A 141 -24.56 -18.50 -4.38
C ALA A 141 -24.90 -16.98 -4.29
N PRO A 142 -26.09 -16.54 -3.84
CA PRO A 142 -26.39 -15.11 -3.72
C PRO A 142 -25.53 -14.37 -2.68
N GLU A 143 -25.17 -15.07 -1.59
CA GLU A 143 -24.27 -14.51 -0.58
C GLU A 143 -22.84 -14.39 -1.12
N ALA A 144 -22.37 -15.36 -1.92
CA ALA A 144 -21.09 -15.30 -2.60
C ALA A 144 -20.99 -14.04 -3.48
N ASP A 145 -22.00 -13.78 -4.32
CA ASP A 145 -22.02 -12.60 -5.18
C ASP A 145 -21.95 -11.30 -4.38
N THR A 146 -22.71 -11.23 -3.28
CA THR A 146 -22.74 -10.05 -2.40
C THR A 146 -21.38 -9.78 -1.76
N LEU A 147 -20.73 -10.82 -1.23
CA LEU A 147 -19.44 -10.69 -0.56
C LEU A 147 -18.30 -10.39 -1.55
N ILE A 148 -18.31 -11.01 -2.72
CA ILE A 148 -17.32 -10.74 -3.78
C ILE A 148 -17.46 -9.30 -4.28
N ALA A 149 -18.69 -8.81 -4.48
CA ALA A 149 -18.93 -7.42 -4.86
C ALA A 149 -18.44 -6.44 -3.78
N ALA A 150 -18.72 -6.73 -2.50
CA ALA A 150 -18.22 -5.92 -1.39
C ALA A 150 -16.68 -5.87 -1.33
N GLY A 151 -16.02 -7.02 -1.54
CA GLY A 151 -14.56 -7.07 -1.59
C GLY A 151 -13.96 -6.32 -2.77
N ARG A 152 -14.55 -6.41 -3.98
CA ARG A 152 -14.12 -5.59 -5.13
C ARG A 152 -14.21 -4.09 -4.84
N ASN A 153 -15.31 -3.65 -4.23
CA ASN A 153 -15.48 -2.25 -3.84
C ASN A 153 -14.44 -1.80 -2.81
N ALA A 154 -14.14 -2.65 -1.82
CA ALA A 154 -13.09 -2.37 -0.83
C ALA A 154 -11.69 -2.29 -1.46
N GLU A 155 -11.37 -3.20 -2.39
CA GLU A 155 -10.11 -3.17 -3.11
C GLU A 155 -9.95 -1.91 -3.97
N GLU A 156 -11.02 -1.51 -4.67
CA GLU A 156 -11.05 -0.28 -5.45
C GLU A 156 -10.88 0.96 -4.56
N LEU A 157 -11.57 1.01 -3.42
CA LEU A 157 -11.45 2.09 -2.45
C LEU A 157 -10.00 2.22 -1.94
N ARG A 158 -9.35 1.10 -1.61
CA ARG A 158 -7.93 1.08 -1.19
C ARG A 158 -7.02 1.58 -2.30
N LYS A 159 -7.17 1.08 -3.54
CA LYS A 159 -6.38 1.52 -4.70
C LYS A 159 -6.52 3.03 -4.93
N LYS A 160 -7.76 3.56 -4.86
CA LYS A 160 -8.03 5.00 -4.99
C LYS A 160 -7.39 5.81 -3.87
N ALA A 161 -7.54 5.40 -2.61
CA ALA A 161 -6.96 6.12 -1.47
C ALA A 161 -5.43 6.15 -1.52
N GLN A 162 -4.80 5.01 -1.84
CA GLN A 162 -3.35 4.92 -2.03
C GLN A 162 -2.87 5.79 -3.20
N GLY A 163 -3.58 5.76 -4.33
CA GLY A 163 -3.31 6.62 -5.48
C GLY A 163 -3.36 8.10 -5.12
N LYS A 164 -4.44 8.55 -4.47
CA LYS A 164 -4.58 9.95 -4.03
C LYS A 164 -3.46 10.38 -3.07
N ASN A 165 -3.10 9.55 -2.10
CA ASN A 165 -2.04 9.87 -1.16
C ASN A 165 -0.67 9.97 -1.86
N ARG A 166 -0.37 9.06 -2.79
CA ARG A 166 0.86 9.14 -3.59
C ARG A 166 0.86 10.41 -4.43
N ASP A 167 -0.21 10.69 -5.15
CA ASP A 167 -0.29 11.85 -6.03
C ASP A 167 -0.17 13.16 -5.22
N PHE A 168 -0.81 13.26 -4.05
CA PHE A 168 -0.66 14.37 -3.11
C PHE A 168 0.79 14.61 -2.70
N ARG A 169 1.56 13.54 -2.41
CA ARG A 169 2.95 13.63 -1.96
C ARG A 169 3.94 13.89 -3.09
N ASP A 170 3.78 13.24 -4.23
CA ASP A 170 4.84 13.15 -5.24
C ASP A 170 4.71 14.19 -6.35
N ILE A 171 3.49 14.62 -6.69
CA ILE A 171 3.23 15.57 -7.80
C ILE A 171 2.20 16.66 -7.45
N GLY A 172 1.49 16.49 -6.34
CA GLY A 172 0.36 17.30 -5.94
C GLY A 172 0.73 18.45 -5.00
N MET A 173 -0.27 18.87 -4.22
CA MET A 173 -0.22 20.09 -3.41
C MET A 173 0.97 20.12 -2.43
N ARG A 174 1.30 18.99 -1.80
CA ARG A 174 2.42 18.96 -0.84
C ARG A 174 3.75 19.27 -1.50
N LYS A 175 4.07 18.63 -2.63
CA LYS A 175 5.31 18.89 -3.35
C LYS A 175 5.38 20.34 -3.81
N GLN A 176 4.32 20.83 -4.46
CA GLN A 176 4.22 22.20 -4.96
C GLN A 176 4.39 23.22 -3.84
N PHE A 177 3.86 22.94 -2.65
CA PHE A 177 4.04 23.79 -1.48
C PHE A 177 5.48 23.78 -0.96
N ILE A 178 6.12 22.61 -0.87
CA ILE A 178 7.54 22.54 -0.48
C ILE A 178 8.41 23.29 -1.49
N ASP A 179 8.09 23.22 -2.79
CA ASP A 179 8.74 24.03 -3.83
C ASP A 179 8.56 25.54 -3.56
N LYS A 180 7.34 25.99 -3.26
CA LYS A 180 7.06 27.39 -2.90
C LYS A 180 7.83 27.84 -1.66
N VAL A 181 7.86 27.03 -0.60
CA VAL A 181 8.60 27.34 0.63
C VAL A 181 10.09 27.43 0.35
N ASN A 182 10.65 26.49 -0.42
CA ASN A 182 12.06 26.52 -0.80
C ASN A 182 12.40 27.74 -1.67
N ALA A 183 11.53 28.14 -2.58
CA ALA A 183 11.69 29.35 -3.38
C ALA A 183 11.69 30.60 -2.50
N ALA A 184 10.70 30.74 -1.61
CA ALA A 184 10.60 31.88 -0.69
C ALA A 184 11.79 31.98 0.26
N ARG A 185 12.30 30.85 0.76
CA ARG A 185 13.53 30.81 1.57
C ARG A 185 14.74 31.31 0.79
N LYS A 186 14.94 30.84 -0.44
CA LYS A 186 16.06 31.27 -1.29
C LYS A 186 15.98 32.76 -1.65
N GLU A 187 14.79 33.23 -2.01
CA GLU A 187 14.57 34.64 -2.35
C GLU A 187 14.83 35.55 -1.14
N SER A 188 14.27 35.20 0.02
CA SER A 188 14.45 35.98 1.24
C SER A 188 15.91 35.98 1.70
N HIS A 189 16.57 34.82 1.63
CA HIS A 189 18.00 34.72 1.93
C HIS A 189 18.83 35.61 1.00
N GLY A 190 18.58 35.58 -0.31
CA GLY A 190 19.28 36.41 -1.27
C GLY A 190 19.03 37.91 -1.11
N GLY A 191 17.85 38.30 -0.60
CA GLY A 191 17.54 39.68 -0.21
C GLY A 191 18.35 40.11 1.02
N LEU A 192 18.28 39.33 2.09
CA LEU A 192 18.95 39.62 3.36
C LEU A 192 20.49 39.57 3.24
N ALA A 193 21.02 38.68 2.41
CA ALA A 193 22.47 38.54 2.20
C ALA A 193 23.11 39.75 1.52
N LYS A 194 22.32 40.65 0.92
CA LYS A 194 22.81 41.91 0.34
C LYS A 194 23.03 42.99 1.39
N LEU A 195 22.36 42.91 2.53
CA LEU A 195 22.35 43.97 3.54
C LEU A 195 23.72 44.22 4.18
N PRO A 196 24.55 43.21 4.51
CA PRO A 196 25.90 43.46 5.04
C PRO A 196 26.84 44.20 4.09
N PHE A 197 26.56 44.21 2.77
CA PHE A 197 27.31 45.00 1.80
C PHE A 197 26.89 46.47 1.76
N GLN A 198 25.68 46.78 2.24
CA GLN A 198 25.10 48.12 2.31
C GLN A 198 25.32 48.75 3.68
N ASP A 199 25.30 47.93 4.73
CA ASP A 199 25.53 48.32 6.12
C ASP A 199 26.62 47.42 6.72
N THR A 200 27.82 47.97 6.88
CA THR A 200 28.99 47.24 7.39
C THR A 200 28.92 46.95 8.89
N THR A 201 27.89 47.43 9.59
CA THR A 201 27.67 47.08 11.01
C THR A 201 27.02 45.70 11.18
N LEU A 202 26.41 45.18 10.11
CA LEU A 202 25.80 43.85 10.11
C LEU A 202 26.85 42.75 9.93
N PRO A 203 26.65 41.58 10.58
CA PRO A 203 27.56 40.47 10.41
C PRO A 203 27.46 39.87 8.99
N PRO A 204 28.54 39.29 8.43
CA PRO A 204 28.53 38.72 7.07
C PRO A 204 27.53 37.58 6.85
N ASP A 205 27.15 36.88 7.93
CA ASP A 205 26.19 35.78 7.97
C ASP A 205 24.79 36.22 8.46
N PHE A 206 24.51 37.52 8.47
CA PHE A 206 23.22 38.09 8.91
C PHE A 206 22.01 37.33 8.36
N ALA A 207 22.01 37.02 7.06
CA ALA A 207 20.93 36.29 6.39
C ALA A 207 20.71 34.86 6.92
N ASP A 208 21.76 34.19 7.42
CA ASP A 208 21.69 32.82 7.91
C ASP A 208 20.92 32.74 9.24
N SER A 209 20.97 33.80 10.06
CA SER A 209 20.30 33.88 11.38
C SER A 209 18.76 33.78 11.32
N PHE A 210 18.17 34.11 10.16
CA PHE A 210 16.72 34.10 9.94
C PHE A 210 16.14 32.73 9.65
N PHE A 211 16.98 31.77 9.27
CA PHE A 211 16.54 30.43 8.94
C PHE A 211 16.89 29.52 10.09
N TYR A 212 16.03 28.54 10.29
CA TYR A 212 16.28 27.53 11.30
C TYR A 212 17.56 26.78 10.90
N SER A 213 18.64 27.04 11.62
CA SER A 213 19.81 26.18 11.66
C SER A 213 19.43 24.87 12.37
N ASP A 214 20.25 23.84 12.21
CA ASP A 214 20.01 22.54 12.86
C ASP A 214 19.52 22.70 14.29
N PRO A 215 18.64 21.80 14.77
CA PRO A 215 18.00 21.98 16.05
C PRO A 215 19.02 22.38 17.11
N PRO A 216 18.73 23.44 17.90
CA PRO A 216 19.59 23.74 19.04
C PRO A 216 19.77 22.40 19.74
N ARG A 217 21.03 22.00 19.98
CA ARG A 217 21.32 20.83 20.81
C ARG A 217 20.38 20.99 21.98
N GLU A 218 19.39 20.12 22.08
CA GLU A 218 18.45 20.22 23.18
C GLU A 218 19.35 20.16 24.41
N GLU A 219 19.38 21.25 25.17
CA GLU A 219 19.90 21.15 26.52
C GLU A 219 19.00 20.09 27.16
N GLU A 220 19.54 18.87 27.24
CA GLU A 220 18.94 17.61 27.70
C GLU A 220 18.29 16.66 26.67
N GLU A 221 18.81 16.50 25.44
CA GLU A 221 18.77 15.15 24.83
C GLU A 221 20.00 14.39 25.33
N THR A 222 19.81 13.49 26.29
CA THR A 222 20.89 12.65 26.78
C THR A 222 21.33 11.69 25.69
N ILE A 223 22.62 11.31 25.70
CA ILE A 223 23.15 10.27 24.80
C ILE A 223 22.30 9.00 24.89
N ASP A 224 21.73 8.72 26.06
CA ASP A 224 20.93 7.52 26.31
C ASP A 224 19.54 7.61 25.68
N GLU A 225 18.90 8.78 25.65
CA GLU A 225 17.62 8.99 24.94
C GLU A 225 17.79 8.83 23.42
N VAL A 226 18.83 9.45 22.86
CA VAL A 226 19.13 9.31 21.42
C VAL A 226 19.49 7.87 21.07
N LYS A 227 20.28 7.17 21.91
CA LYS A 227 20.55 5.73 21.72
C LYS A 227 19.28 4.90 21.81
N THR A 228 18.37 5.23 22.71
CA THR A 228 17.08 4.53 22.86
C THR A 228 16.23 4.74 21.62
N SER A 229 16.09 5.98 21.14
CA SER A 229 15.38 6.28 19.89
C SER A 229 16.01 5.57 18.68
N ILE A 230 17.35 5.55 18.58
CA ILE A 230 18.05 4.79 17.53
C ILE A 230 17.75 3.29 17.66
N ALA A 231 17.79 2.73 18.87
CA ALA A 231 17.50 1.32 19.09
C ALA A 231 16.05 0.97 18.69
N GLU A 232 15.08 1.82 19.04
CA GLU A 232 13.68 1.66 18.65
C GLU A 232 13.49 1.77 17.14
N LEU A 233 14.13 2.75 16.49
CA LEU A 233 14.09 2.92 15.04
C LEU A 233 14.77 1.76 14.31
N LEU A 234 15.87 1.23 14.84
CA LEU A 234 16.52 0.03 14.31
C LEU A 234 15.65 -1.20 14.50
N ALA A 235 14.95 -1.36 15.62
CA ALA A 235 13.99 -2.44 15.83
C ALA A 235 12.82 -2.35 14.85
N GLN A 236 12.28 -1.14 14.63
CA GLN A 236 11.24 -0.91 13.63
C GLN A 236 11.76 -1.19 12.20
N LEU A 237 12.99 -0.78 11.90
CA LEU A 237 13.63 -1.08 10.61
C LEU A 237 13.76 -2.59 10.42
N GLU A 238 14.22 -3.31 11.44
CA GLU A 238 14.39 -4.76 11.43
C GLU A 238 13.04 -5.46 11.23
N GLU A 239 11.99 -5.05 11.93
CA GLU A 239 10.62 -5.57 11.73
C GLU A 239 10.14 -5.35 10.29
N ARG A 240 10.39 -4.16 9.72
CA ARG A 240 10.02 -3.84 8.34
C ARG A 240 10.85 -4.62 7.32
N GLN A 241 12.14 -4.84 7.58
CA GLN A 241 13.00 -5.68 6.75
C GLN A 241 12.58 -7.15 6.82
N ALA A 242 12.21 -7.65 8.00
CA ALA A 242 11.68 -9.00 8.16
C ALA A 242 10.35 -9.18 7.42
N LEU A 243 9.46 -8.18 7.50
CA LEU A 243 8.22 -8.16 6.73
C LEU A 243 8.50 -8.13 5.22
N LEU A 244 9.43 -7.28 4.75
CA LEU A 244 9.81 -7.22 3.34
C LEU A 244 10.32 -8.59 2.87
N LYS A 245 11.27 -9.18 3.58
CA LYS A 245 11.82 -10.50 3.26
C LYS A 245 10.73 -11.57 3.20
N LYS A 246 9.81 -11.57 4.18
CA LYS A 246 8.67 -12.49 4.19
C LYS A 246 7.78 -12.30 2.96
N LEU A 247 7.48 -11.06 2.56
CA LEU A 247 6.68 -10.76 1.37
C LEU A 247 7.40 -11.18 0.09
N GLU A 248 8.72 -11.00 0.00
CA GLU A 248 9.55 -11.47 -1.11
C GLU A 248 9.55 -13.00 -1.22
N GLU A 249 9.73 -13.70 -0.09
CA GLU A 249 9.67 -15.17 -0.02
C GLU A 249 8.27 -15.69 -0.39
N GLU A 250 7.20 -15.04 0.09
CA GLU A 250 5.82 -15.39 -0.26
C GLU A 250 5.57 -15.18 -1.77
N ALA A 251 6.03 -14.07 -2.35
CA ALA A 251 5.91 -13.81 -3.78
C ALA A 251 6.69 -14.83 -4.64
N GLU A 252 7.90 -15.20 -4.22
CA GLU A 252 8.70 -16.22 -4.92
C GLU A 252 8.06 -17.61 -4.82
N ALA A 253 7.53 -17.97 -3.65
CA ALA A 253 6.82 -19.22 -3.44
C ALA A 253 5.52 -19.30 -4.28
N GLU A 254 4.76 -18.20 -4.37
CA GLU A 254 3.58 -18.12 -5.23
C GLU A 254 3.94 -18.25 -6.70
N ALA A 255 5.01 -17.60 -7.15
CA ALA A 255 5.50 -17.71 -8.53
C ALA A 255 5.93 -19.16 -8.87
N LYS A 256 6.65 -19.83 -7.96
CA LYS A 256 7.04 -21.24 -8.13
C LYS A 256 5.83 -22.16 -8.16
N ALA A 257 4.88 -21.99 -7.24
CA ALA A 257 3.67 -22.79 -7.21
C ALA A 257 2.81 -22.59 -8.48
N ALA A 258 2.72 -21.36 -9.00
CA ALA A 258 2.03 -21.09 -10.26
C ALA A 258 2.73 -21.76 -11.45
N ALA A 259 4.07 -21.72 -11.50
CA ALA A 259 4.86 -22.39 -12.54
C ALA A 259 4.71 -23.92 -12.49
N GLU A 260 4.76 -24.52 -11.30
CA GLU A 260 4.54 -25.96 -11.11
C GLU A 260 3.12 -26.38 -11.50
N GLN A 261 2.11 -25.58 -11.13
CA GLN A 261 0.73 -25.86 -11.54
C GLN A 261 0.55 -25.76 -13.06
N ALA A 262 1.15 -24.77 -13.70
CA ALA A 262 1.13 -24.65 -15.16
C ALA A 262 1.82 -25.84 -15.84
N ALA A 263 2.96 -26.27 -15.32
CA ALA A 263 3.68 -27.44 -15.83
C ALA A 263 2.89 -28.75 -15.65
N GLN A 264 2.24 -28.92 -14.49
CA GLN A 264 1.39 -30.10 -14.24
C GLN A 264 0.13 -30.11 -15.11
N ALA A 265 -0.49 -28.94 -15.35
CA ALA A 265 -1.62 -28.82 -16.26
C ALA A 265 -1.22 -29.19 -17.70
N GLN A 266 -0.08 -28.67 -18.18
CA GLN A 266 0.44 -29.02 -19.50
C GLN A 266 0.73 -30.53 -19.62
N ALA A 267 1.39 -31.12 -18.62
CA ALA A 267 1.68 -32.56 -18.62
C ALA A 267 0.41 -33.42 -18.60
N ALA A 268 -0.65 -32.96 -17.92
CA ALA A 268 -1.95 -33.64 -17.92
C ALA A 268 -2.63 -33.57 -19.29
N GLU A 269 -2.61 -32.41 -19.96
CA GLU A 269 -3.13 -32.26 -21.33
C GLU A 269 -2.36 -33.14 -22.32
N ASP A 270 -1.03 -33.18 -22.22
CA ASP A 270 -0.19 -34.02 -23.07
C ASP A 270 -0.50 -35.52 -22.89
N LEU A 271 -0.71 -35.96 -21.64
CA LEU A 271 -1.11 -37.34 -21.34
C LEU A 271 -2.52 -37.67 -21.85
N GLU A 272 -3.48 -36.75 -21.74
CA GLU A 272 -4.81 -36.94 -22.31
C GLU A 272 -4.77 -37.03 -23.84
N ALA A 273 -3.95 -36.21 -24.50
CA ALA A 273 -3.75 -36.26 -25.94
C ALA A 273 -3.14 -37.61 -26.37
N GLN A 274 -2.13 -38.10 -25.65
CA GLN A 274 -1.54 -39.43 -25.90
C GLN A 274 -2.54 -40.56 -25.69
N ALA A 275 -3.34 -40.51 -24.62
CA ALA A 275 -4.37 -41.50 -24.36
C ALA A 275 -5.43 -41.55 -25.48
N ARG A 276 -5.88 -40.39 -25.97
CA ARG A 276 -6.80 -40.30 -27.12
C ARG A 276 -6.18 -40.89 -28.39
N ALA A 277 -4.92 -40.60 -28.67
CA ALA A 277 -4.20 -41.14 -29.83
C ALA A 277 -4.08 -42.67 -29.76
N LEU A 278 -3.72 -43.22 -28.59
CA LEU A 278 -3.63 -44.66 -28.38
C LEU A 278 -4.99 -45.37 -28.51
N LEU A 279 -6.07 -44.77 -27.99
CA LEU A 279 -7.42 -45.30 -28.16
C LEU A 279 -7.85 -45.32 -29.62
N ALA A 280 -7.53 -44.29 -30.39
CA ALA A 280 -7.80 -44.24 -31.82
C ALA A 280 -7.02 -45.33 -32.59
N GLN A 281 -5.75 -45.56 -32.25
CA GLN A 281 -4.94 -46.63 -32.84
C GLN A 281 -5.50 -48.02 -32.50
N ALA A 282 -5.91 -48.25 -31.25
CA ALA A 282 -6.51 -49.50 -30.82
C ALA A 282 -7.84 -49.78 -31.55
N ALA A 283 -8.66 -48.75 -31.78
CA ALA A 283 -9.88 -48.86 -32.57
C ALA A 283 -9.59 -49.22 -34.03
N ALA A 284 -8.57 -48.59 -34.65
CA ALA A 284 -8.17 -48.88 -36.02
C ALA A 284 -7.62 -50.31 -36.19
N LEU A 285 -6.83 -50.81 -35.22
CA LEU A 285 -6.34 -52.19 -35.23
C LEU A 285 -7.48 -53.21 -35.07
N LYS A 286 -8.44 -52.96 -34.17
CA LYS A 286 -9.62 -53.81 -34.01
C LYS A 286 -10.49 -53.86 -35.27
N ALA A 287 -10.59 -52.75 -36.01
CA ALA A 287 -11.30 -52.71 -37.29
C ALA A 287 -10.61 -53.57 -38.37
N LYS A 288 -9.28 -53.62 -38.39
CA LYS A 288 -8.50 -54.45 -39.33
C LYS A 288 -8.60 -55.95 -39.06
N ILE A 289 -8.86 -56.37 -37.82
CA ILE A 289 -8.99 -57.80 -37.43
C ILE A 289 -10.39 -58.35 -37.75
N LYS A 290 -11.37 -57.49 -38.02
CA LYS A 290 -12.76 -57.86 -38.35
C LYS A 290 -13.06 -58.00 -39.85
N ASN A 291 -12.07 -57.77 -40.71
CA ASN A 291 -12.07 -58.15 -42.13
C ASN A 291 -11.18 -59.37 -42.33
#